data_AF-A0A9W7KWG4-F1
#
_entry.id   AF-A0A9W7KWG4-F1
#
_cell.length_a   1.000
_cell.length_b   1.000
_cell.length_c   1.000
_cell.angle_alpha   90.00
_cell.angle_beta   90.00
_cell.angle_gamma   90.00
#
_symmetry.space_group_name_H-M   'P 1'
#
loop_
_entity.id
_entity.type
_entity.pdbx_description
1 polymer ?
#
loop_
_entity_poly.entity_id
_entity_poly.type
_entity_poly.pdbx_seq_one_letter_code
_entity_poly.pdbx_strand_id
1 'polypeptide(L)'
;MGLTLSISPALQLGTTEGTLCEKTHSVGYISQILFLENLHGTIKCANDDASCYLDGENTRRVMDLKSTAGLKLTISAITFKDGTALYGGGMYIYNANVILDLEFCVFTNCKALYTTPPRNGGGAIYVEHNLVTVNVYGTIFTGNTADSGHGDDIFRNPWVNPVTPWVNPKFYPIFTVHNTCTSPYSSLSPIQGDGLDTYSYDDYDYNSFGYPNSFICAPTRSPTLSPTLSPTPNPTASPAEDEEVPAESDLDGAGVAAFEANVFISLVGAVAGAAAANAFA
;
A
#
# COMPACT_ATOMS: atom_id res chain seq x y z
N MET A 1 6.39 -3.60 -17.85
CA MET A 1 5.43 -2.48 -17.93
C MET A 1 4.86 -2.32 -16.54
N GLY A 2 5.16 -1.22 -15.83
CA GLY A 2 4.64 -1.03 -14.47
C GLY A 2 3.21 -0.48 -14.53
N LEU A 3 2.30 -1.05 -13.74
CA LEU A 3 0.96 -0.49 -13.57
C LEU A 3 1.01 0.62 -12.50
N THR A 4 0.43 1.78 -12.81
CA THR A 4 0.20 2.83 -11.82
C THR A 4 -1.30 2.95 -11.59
N LEU A 5 -1.74 2.72 -10.35
CA LEU A 5 -3.11 2.96 -9.91
C LEU A 5 -3.12 4.23 -9.03
N SER A 6 -3.85 5.25 -9.48
CA SER A 6 -4.07 6.49 -8.71
C SER A 6 -5.46 6.46 -8.09
N ILE A 7 -5.54 6.59 -6.77
CA ILE A 7 -6.80 6.68 -6.03
C ILE A 7 -7.12 8.15 -5.81
N SER A 8 -8.35 8.60 -6.10
CA SER A 8 -8.79 9.95 -5.78
C SER A 8 -9.33 10.01 -4.35
N PRO A 9 -9.17 11.11 -3.59
CA PRO A 9 -9.77 11.24 -2.25
C PRO A 9 -11.29 11.11 -2.25
N ALA A 10 -11.95 11.42 -3.38
CA ALA A 10 -13.40 11.24 -3.53
C ALA A 10 -13.80 9.78 -3.75
N LEU A 11 -12.84 8.90 -4.09
CA LEU A 11 -13.06 7.47 -4.23
C LEU A 11 -12.91 6.83 -2.84
N GLN A 12 -13.96 6.93 -2.03
CA GLN A 12 -14.13 6.01 -0.93
C GLN A 12 -14.46 4.65 -1.55
N LEU A 13 -13.54 3.68 -1.48
CA LEU A 13 -13.83 2.28 -1.79
C LEU A 13 -14.70 1.67 -0.67
N GLY A 14 -15.84 2.29 -0.42
CA GLY A 14 -16.88 1.89 0.51
C GLY A 14 -18.18 1.70 -0.26
N THR A 15 -18.54 0.43 -0.46
CA THR A 15 -19.88 -0.10 -0.79
C THR A 15 -20.75 0.53 -1.88
N THR A 16 -20.27 1.40 -2.77
CA THR A 16 -20.95 1.53 -4.08
C THR A 16 -20.71 0.25 -4.86
N GLU A 17 -21.78 -0.45 -5.24
CA GLU A 17 -21.87 -1.69 -6.02
C GLU A 17 -21.06 -1.66 -7.33
N GLY A 18 -19.73 -1.59 -7.22
CA GLY A 18 -18.76 -1.65 -8.30
C GLY A 18 -17.86 -2.85 -8.03
N THR A 19 -18.11 -3.93 -8.76
CA THR A 19 -17.51 -5.25 -8.57
C THR A 19 -16.00 -5.25 -8.86
N LEU A 20 -15.19 -4.84 -7.90
CA LEU A 20 -13.79 -5.28 -7.79
C LEU A 20 -13.78 -6.67 -7.15
N CYS A 21 -13.95 -7.71 -7.98
CA CYS A 21 -13.84 -9.14 -7.67
C CYS A 21 -14.03 -9.54 -6.20
N GLU A 22 -15.22 -9.32 -5.65
CA GLU A 22 -15.61 -9.91 -4.38
C GLU A 22 -15.83 -11.41 -4.59
N LYS A 23 -14.75 -12.20 -4.45
CA LYS A 23 -14.86 -13.65 -4.45
C LYS A 23 -15.38 -14.05 -3.07
N THR A 24 -16.69 -14.04 -2.89
CA THR A 24 -17.36 -14.55 -1.69
C THR A 24 -17.11 -16.06 -1.56
N HIS A 25 -16.04 -16.43 -0.86
CA HIS A 25 -15.79 -17.80 -0.42
C HIS A 25 -16.58 -18.05 0.87
N SER A 26 -17.32 -19.17 0.90
CA SER A 26 -18.32 -19.46 1.91
C SER A 26 -17.74 -19.73 3.29
N VAL A 27 -18.37 -19.13 4.30
CA VAL A 27 -18.37 -19.42 5.75
C VAL A 27 -17.01 -19.34 6.48
N GLY A 28 -16.79 -18.21 7.16
CA GLY A 28 -15.71 -18.02 8.15
C GLY A 28 -14.52 -17.17 7.69
N TYR A 29 -14.48 -16.77 6.42
CA TYR A 29 -13.43 -15.90 5.89
C TYR A 29 -13.71 -14.44 6.28
N ILE A 30 -12.73 -13.86 6.95
CA ILE A 30 -12.54 -12.41 7.08
C ILE A 30 -12.81 -11.74 5.73
N SER A 31 -13.79 -10.83 5.69
CA SER A 31 -14.02 -10.02 4.50
C SER A 31 -12.85 -9.04 4.35
N GLN A 32 -12.41 -8.79 3.12
CA GLN A 32 -11.35 -7.82 2.81
C GLN A 32 -11.85 -6.77 1.81
N ILE A 33 -11.28 -5.56 1.83
CA ILE A 33 -11.58 -4.52 0.83
C ILE A 33 -10.82 -4.78 -0.46
N LEU A 34 -9.50 -5.00 -0.36
CA LEU A 34 -8.63 -5.15 -1.53
C LEU A 34 -7.78 -6.42 -1.42
N PHE A 35 -7.79 -7.23 -2.49
CA PHE A 35 -6.95 -8.40 -2.65
C PHE A 35 -5.98 -8.22 -3.82
N LEU A 36 -4.69 -8.33 -3.54
CA LEU A 36 -3.61 -8.16 -4.50
C LEU A 36 -2.81 -9.47 -4.66
N GLU A 37 -2.75 -9.98 -5.89
CA GLU A 37 -1.97 -11.17 -6.24
C GLU A 37 -1.21 -10.91 -7.54
N ASN A 38 0.11 -11.17 -7.51
CA ASN A 38 1.04 -10.95 -8.63
C ASN A 38 1.06 -9.51 -9.15
N LEU A 39 0.63 -8.55 -8.32
CA LEU A 39 0.66 -7.13 -8.66
C LEU A 39 2.03 -6.54 -8.35
N HIS A 40 2.54 -5.72 -9.26
CA HIS A 40 3.77 -4.94 -9.12
C HIS A 40 3.58 -3.58 -9.80
N GLY A 41 4.42 -2.60 -9.46
CA GLY A 41 4.24 -1.21 -9.89
C GLY A 41 3.94 -0.29 -8.70
N THR A 42 3.01 0.65 -8.88
CA THR A 42 2.71 1.68 -7.87
C THR A 42 1.22 1.85 -7.65
N ILE A 43 0.81 1.86 -6.38
CA ILE A 43 -0.52 2.30 -5.95
C ILE A 43 -0.31 3.56 -5.12
N LYS A 44 -0.92 4.68 -5.50
CA LYS A 44 -0.76 5.92 -4.74
C LYS A 44 -2.03 6.74 -4.66
N CYS A 45 -2.14 7.57 -3.64
CA CYS A 45 -3.15 8.62 -3.64
C CYS A 45 -2.80 9.69 -4.69
N ALA A 46 -3.82 10.24 -5.32
CA ALA A 46 -3.68 11.33 -6.29
C ALA A 46 -3.10 12.58 -5.61
N ASN A 47 -3.55 12.85 -4.38
CA ASN A 47 -2.96 13.84 -3.51
C ASN A 47 -1.90 13.12 -2.68
N ASP A 48 -0.63 13.45 -2.88
CA ASP A 48 0.51 12.83 -2.20
C ASP A 48 0.57 13.25 -0.69
N ASP A 49 -0.56 13.19 0.03
CA ASP A 49 -0.77 13.71 1.39
C ASP A 49 -1.52 12.73 2.32
N ALA A 50 -1.68 11.47 1.90
CA ALA A 50 -2.42 10.44 2.63
C ALA A 50 -3.92 10.70 2.83
N SER A 51 -4.51 11.62 2.05
CA SER A 51 -5.96 11.91 2.11
C SER A 51 -6.85 10.81 1.53
N CYS A 52 -6.31 9.93 0.67
CA CYS A 52 -7.03 8.75 0.19
C CYS A 52 -7.02 7.67 1.27
N TYR A 53 -8.18 7.15 1.61
CA TYR A 53 -8.30 6.11 2.61
C TYR A 53 -9.00 4.86 2.09
N LEU A 54 -8.52 3.71 2.55
CA LEU A 54 -9.17 2.42 2.45
C LEU A 54 -9.72 2.11 3.86
N ASP A 55 -11.05 2.14 4.00
CA ASP A 55 -11.74 2.03 5.31
C ASP A 55 -12.35 0.63 5.49
N GLY A 56 -11.81 -0.13 6.45
CA GLY A 56 -12.28 -1.46 6.81
C GLY A 56 -13.60 -1.46 7.59
N GLU A 57 -14.11 -0.28 7.96
CA GLU A 57 -15.38 -0.07 8.64
C GLU A 57 -15.50 -0.91 9.92
N ASN A 58 -14.38 -1.18 10.60
CA ASN A 58 -14.25 -2.04 11.77
C ASN A 58 -14.73 -3.48 11.58
N THR A 59 -14.90 -3.93 10.33
CA THR A 59 -15.50 -5.25 10.02
C THR A 59 -14.69 -6.07 9.03
N ARG A 60 -13.78 -5.43 8.30
CA ARG A 60 -13.04 -6.05 7.19
C ARG A 60 -11.55 -5.77 7.30
N ARG A 61 -10.73 -6.68 6.78
CA ARG A 61 -9.33 -6.38 6.51
C ARG A 61 -9.23 -5.33 5.42
N VAL A 62 -8.35 -4.34 5.56
CA VAL A 62 -8.19 -3.32 4.52
C VAL A 62 -7.52 -3.89 3.26
N MET A 63 -6.41 -4.61 3.39
CA MET A 63 -5.68 -5.16 2.25
C MET A 63 -5.09 -6.54 2.50
N ASP A 64 -5.15 -7.40 1.48
CA ASP A 64 -4.50 -8.70 1.44
C ASP A 64 -3.50 -8.74 0.28
N LEU A 65 -2.22 -9.00 0.55
CA LEU A 65 -1.14 -9.03 -0.43
C LEU A 65 -0.45 -10.40 -0.42
N LYS A 66 -0.70 -11.19 -1.47
CA LYS A 66 -0.23 -12.58 -1.55
C LYS A 66 1.08 -12.77 -2.32
N SER A 67 1.37 -11.94 -3.32
CA SER A 67 2.62 -12.03 -4.08
C SER A 67 2.81 -10.81 -4.95
N THR A 68 4.06 -10.45 -5.22
CA THR A 68 4.41 -9.47 -6.26
C THR A 68 5.18 -10.15 -7.41
N ALA A 69 5.16 -11.49 -7.47
CA ALA A 69 5.95 -12.31 -8.38
C ALA A 69 7.46 -12.00 -8.33
N GLY A 70 7.97 -11.57 -7.17
CA GLY A 70 9.36 -11.18 -6.97
C GLY A 70 9.72 -9.82 -7.58
N LEU A 71 8.75 -9.08 -8.09
CA LEU A 71 8.91 -7.71 -8.56
C LEU A 71 8.48 -6.71 -7.48
N LYS A 72 8.81 -5.44 -7.65
CA LYS A 72 8.55 -4.42 -6.64
C LYS A 72 7.13 -3.86 -6.75
N LEU A 73 6.42 -3.79 -5.63
CA LEU A 73 5.19 -3.00 -5.46
C LEU A 73 5.49 -1.84 -4.51
N THR A 74 5.13 -0.62 -4.90
CA THR A 74 5.17 0.55 -4.03
C THR A 74 3.75 1.00 -3.73
N ILE A 75 3.44 1.18 -2.46
CA ILE A 75 2.18 1.78 -2.02
C ILE A 75 2.52 3.09 -1.31
N SER A 76 1.97 4.22 -1.79
CA SER A 76 2.32 5.52 -1.25
C SER A 76 1.17 6.46 -0.95
N ALA A 77 1.31 7.24 0.12
CA ALA A 77 0.35 8.25 0.54
C ALA A 77 -1.09 7.70 0.66
N ILE A 78 -1.29 6.52 1.26
CA ILE A 78 -2.62 5.92 1.48
C ILE A 78 -2.83 5.70 2.97
N THR A 79 -4.03 6.02 3.45
CA THR A 79 -4.50 5.72 4.80
C THR A 79 -5.26 4.39 4.83
N PHE A 80 -4.79 3.44 5.63
CA PHE A 80 -5.47 2.20 5.98
C PHE A 80 -6.17 2.44 7.32
N LYS A 81 -7.51 2.42 7.32
CA LYS A 81 -8.32 2.87 8.45
C LYS A 81 -9.29 1.80 8.91
N ASP A 82 -9.46 1.68 10.22
CA ASP A 82 -10.50 0.88 10.88
C ASP A 82 -10.57 -0.57 10.35
N GLY A 83 -9.43 -1.14 9.99
CA GLY A 83 -9.33 -2.52 9.52
C GLY A 83 -9.51 -3.51 10.65
N THR A 84 -10.34 -4.54 10.52
CA THR A 84 -10.50 -5.58 11.55
C THR A 84 -10.46 -6.97 10.95
N ALA A 85 -9.54 -7.81 11.42
CA ALA A 85 -9.35 -9.18 10.93
C ALA A 85 -8.75 -10.10 11.99
N LEU A 86 -8.64 -11.40 11.71
CA LEU A 86 -7.92 -12.33 12.58
C LEU A 86 -6.44 -11.95 12.69
N TYR A 87 -5.81 -11.65 11.55
CA TYR A 87 -4.41 -11.23 11.45
C TYR A 87 -4.35 -9.94 10.64
N GLY A 88 -3.54 -8.95 11.02
CA GLY A 88 -3.30 -7.78 10.15
C GLY A 88 -4.59 -7.07 9.77
N GLY A 89 -5.19 -6.32 10.69
CA GLY A 89 -6.45 -5.59 10.43
C GLY A 89 -6.31 -4.63 9.25
N GLY A 90 -5.18 -3.92 9.17
CA GLY A 90 -4.82 -3.10 8.02
C GLY A 90 -4.38 -3.97 6.84
N MET A 91 -3.25 -4.65 6.96
CA MET A 91 -2.64 -5.40 5.87
C MET A 91 -2.19 -6.79 6.32
N TYR A 92 -2.50 -7.80 5.50
CA TYR A 92 -1.94 -9.13 5.61
C TYR A 92 -1.06 -9.43 4.42
N ILE A 93 0.21 -9.72 4.69
CA ILE A 93 1.21 -10.03 3.68
C ILE A 93 1.63 -11.48 3.89
N TYR A 94 1.39 -12.32 2.90
CA TYR A 94 1.65 -13.75 3.01
C TYR A 94 2.14 -14.32 1.69
N ASN A 95 2.55 -15.59 1.76
CA ASN A 95 3.12 -16.37 0.67
C ASN A 95 4.48 -15.81 0.15
N ALA A 96 5.11 -16.52 -0.78
CA ALA A 96 6.46 -16.22 -1.23
C ALA A 96 6.53 -15.09 -2.28
N ASN A 97 7.70 -14.43 -2.32
CA ASN A 97 8.14 -13.47 -3.35
C ASN A 97 7.36 -12.15 -3.34
N VAL A 98 7.28 -11.52 -2.16
CA VAL A 98 6.77 -10.15 -2.01
C VAL A 98 7.95 -9.20 -1.83
N ILE A 99 8.00 -8.14 -2.63
CA ILE A 99 8.86 -6.98 -2.42
C ILE A 99 7.96 -5.75 -2.37
N LEU A 100 7.80 -5.17 -1.18
CA LEU A 100 6.89 -4.08 -0.91
C LEU A 100 7.62 -2.88 -0.33
N ASP A 101 7.42 -1.71 -0.92
CA ASP A 101 7.77 -0.41 -0.33
C ASP A 101 6.48 0.29 0.12
N LEU A 102 6.37 0.61 1.41
CA LEU A 102 5.32 1.45 1.98
C LEU A 102 5.89 2.85 2.21
N GLU A 103 5.38 3.85 1.50
CA GLU A 103 5.91 5.21 1.53
C GLU A 103 4.84 6.20 1.99
N PHE A 104 5.07 6.87 3.11
CA PHE A 104 4.17 7.92 3.62
C PHE A 104 2.72 7.45 3.79
N CYS A 105 2.53 6.18 4.16
CA CYS A 105 1.21 5.62 4.45
C CYS A 105 0.79 5.94 5.90
N VAL A 106 -0.48 5.72 6.21
CA VAL A 106 -0.99 5.81 7.58
C VAL A 106 -1.77 4.55 7.90
N PHE A 107 -1.45 3.86 8.98
CA PHE A 107 -2.27 2.78 9.53
C PHE A 107 -2.90 3.28 10.82
N THR A 108 -4.23 3.41 10.83
CA THR A 108 -4.96 3.93 11.98
C THR A 108 -6.12 3.05 12.40
N ASN A 109 -6.24 2.83 13.72
CA ASN A 109 -7.32 2.07 14.34
C ASN A 109 -7.50 0.66 13.77
N CYS A 110 -6.44 0.05 13.25
CA CYS A 110 -6.51 -1.29 12.71
C CYS A 110 -6.37 -2.33 13.84
N LYS A 111 -7.14 -3.41 13.76
CA LYS A 111 -7.29 -4.40 14.82
C LYS A 111 -7.10 -5.84 14.36
N ALA A 112 -6.27 -6.59 15.09
CA ALA A 112 -6.14 -8.04 14.97
C ALA A 112 -6.87 -8.75 16.13
N LEU A 113 -7.69 -9.77 15.81
CA LEU A 113 -8.59 -10.45 16.76
C LEU A 113 -8.06 -11.79 17.29
N TYR A 114 -6.97 -12.32 16.73
CA TYR A 114 -6.57 -13.70 17.00
C TYR A 114 -5.91 -13.89 18.38
N THR A 115 -6.62 -14.51 19.32
CA THR A 115 -6.17 -14.67 20.73
C THR A 115 -5.72 -16.08 21.11
N THR A 116 -5.95 -17.08 20.26
CA THR A 116 -5.58 -18.47 20.55
C THR A 116 -4.11 -18.71 20.21
N PRO A 117 -3.35 -19.50 21.00
CA PRO A 117 -1.98 -19.90 20.66
C PRO A 117 -1.89 -20.45 19.22
N PRO A 118 -0.95 -19.94 18.38
CA PRO A 118 0.26 -19.18 18.73
C PRO A 118 0.12 -17.65 19.01
N ARG A 119 -1.09 -17.11 19.22
CA ARG A 119 -1.34 -15.69 19.58
C ARG A 119 -0.71 -14.71 18.58
N ASN A 120 -1.17 -14.76 17.35
CA ASN A 120 -0.76 -13.84 16.29
C ASN A 120 -1.35 -12.44 16.52
N GLY A 121 -0.59 -11.36 16.29
CA GLY A 121 -1.05 -9.96 16.49
C GLY A 121 -0.70 -9.07 15.30
N GLY A 122 -0.35 -7.80 15.41
CA GLY A 122 -0.11 -6.93 14.24
C GLY A 122 -1.38 -6.25 13.76
N GLY A 123 -2.02 -5.46 14.62
CA GLY A 123 -3.27 -4.75 14.31
C GLY A 123 -3.21 -4.01 12.98
N ALA A 124 -2.11 -3.31 12.70
CA ALA A 124 -1.86 -2.73 11.39
C ALA A 124 -1.39 -3.77 10.36
N ILE A 125 -0.22 -4.37 10.54
CA ILE A 125 0.41 -5.25 9.55
C ILE A 125 0.74 -6.61 10.18
N TYR A 126 0.25 -7.67 9.54
CA TYR A 126 0.76 -9.01 9.77
C TYR A 126 1.53 -9.48 8.54
N VAL A 127 2.75 -9.96 8.75
CA VAL A 127 3.60 -10.49 7.69
C VAL A 127 4.06 -11.91 8.01
N GLU A 128 3.95 -12.81 7.04
CA GLU A 128 4.48 -14.17 7.12
C GLU A 128 5.10 -14.63 5.80
N HIS A 129 5.78 -15.79 5.85
CA HIS A 129 6.57 -16.41 4.78
C HIS A 129 8.04 -15.98 4.64
N ASN A 130 8.84 -16.82 3.97
CA ASN A 130 10.31 -16.76 3.93
C ASN A 130 10.90 -15.83 2.87
N LEU A 131 10.09 -15.33 1.94
CA LEU A 131 10.54 -14.54 0.78
C LEU A 131 9.72 -13.26 0.68
N VAL A 132 9.57 -12.59 1.81
CA VAL A 132 8.88 -11.30 1.92
C VAL A 132 9.88 -10.26 2.39
N THR A 133 10.01 -9.19 1.61
CA THR A 133 10.76 -7.99 1.96
C THR A 133 9.80 -6.81 2.00
N VAL A 134 9.69 -6.17 3.15
CA VAL A 134 8.91 -4.94 3.34
C VAL A 134 9.84 -3.83 3.80
N ASN A 135 9.83 -2.71 3.07
CA ASN A 135 10.49 -1.48 3.46
C ASN A 135 9.42 -0.44 3.82
N VAL A 136 9.60 0.24 4.93
CA VAL A 136 8.67 1.26 5.42
C VAL A 136 9.38 2.60 5.53
N TYR A 137 8.87 3.60 4.83
CA TYR A 137 9.42 4.96 4.77
C TYR A 137 8.35 5.95 5.21
N GLY A 138 8.61 6.76 6.24
CA GLY A 138 7.71 7.86 6.64
C GLY A 138 6.27 7.46 6.97
N THR A 139 6.00 6.18 7.25
CA THR A 139 4.65 5.66 7.51
C THR A 139 4.30 5.80 8.99
N ILE A 140 3.08 6.24 9.26
CA ILE A 140 2.55 6.45 10.61
C ILE A 140 1.73 5.22 11.04
N PHE A 141 1.90 4.80 12.29
CA PHE A 141 1.07 3.79 12.94
C PHE A 141 0.44 4.40 14.19
N THR A 142 -0.90 4.39 14.31
CA THR A 142 -1.57 5.04 15.45
C THR A 142 -2.89 4.39 15.81
N GLY A 143 -3.10 4.11 17.10
CA GLY A 143 -4.35 3.52 17.60
C GLY A 143 -4.60 2.08 17.12
N ASN A 144 -3.61 1.41 16.54
CA ASN A 144 -3.73 0.01 16.16
C ASN A 144 -3.71 -0.86 17.42
N THR A 145 -4.33 -2.04 17.36
CA THR A 145 -4.40 -2.98 18.49
C THR A 145 -4.36 -4.44 18.04
N ALA A 146 -3.77 -5.30 18.85
CA ALA A 146 -3.85 -6.74 18.70
C ALA A 146 -4.42 -7.38 19.98
N ASP A 147 -5.54 -8.11 19.87
CA ASP A 147 -6.16 -8.77 21.04
C ASP A 147 -5.23 -9.85 21.65
N SER A 148 -4.26 -10.36 20.88
CA SER A 148 -3.19 -11.23 21.39
C SER A 148 -2.20 -10.53 22.32
N GLY A 149 -2.10 -9.20 22.25
CA GLY A 149 -1.07 -8.38 22.88
C GLY A 149 0.29 -8.47 22.21
N HIS A 150 0.38 -8.97 20.97
CA HIS A 150 1.64 -9.16 20.26
C HIS A 150 1.77 -8.17 19.09
N GLY A 151 2.47 -7.06 19.31
CA GLY A 151 2.79 -6.08 18.27
C GLY A 151 1.54 -5.42 17.73
N ASP A 152 1.02 -4.41 18.41
CA ASP A 152 -0.19 -3.71 17.99
C ASP A 152 -0.08 -3.13 16.58
N ASP A 153 1.12 -2.74 16.15
CA ASP A 153 1.36 -2.27 14.79
C ASP A 153 1.79 -3.42 13.88
N ILE A 154 2.93 -4.06 14.18
CA ILE A 154 3.54 -5.01 13.24
C ILE A 154 3.78 -6.35 13.92
N PHE A 155 3.26 -7.42 13.32
CA PHE A 155 3.60 -8.79 13.71
C PHE A 155 4.27 -9.52 12.56
N ARG A 156 5.42 -10.12 12.87
CA ARG A 156 6.20 -10.93 11.95
C ARG A 156 6.19 -12.40 12.37
N ASN A 157 5.62 -13.25 11.52
CA ASN A 157 5.60 -14.69 11.70
C ASN A 157 6.63 -15.38 10.80
N PRO A 158 7.58 -16.17 11.34
CA PRO A 158 8.47 -16.97 10.50
C PRO A 158 7.71 -18.07 9.77
N TRP A 159 8.21 -18.42 8.59
CA TRP A 159 7.85 -19.68 7.97
C TRP A 159 8.67 -20.82 8.55
N VAL A 160 7.97 -21.86 9.01
CA VAL A 160 8.57 -23.12 9.44
C VAL A 160 8.45 -24.12 8.30
N ASN A 161 9.59 -24.61 7.80
CA ASN A 161 9.58 -25.64 6.75
C ASN A 161 8.97 -26.94 7.30
N PRO A 162 7.82 -27.41 6.77
CA PRO A 162 7.16 -28.60 7.31
C PRO A 162 7.93 -29.91 7.02
N VAL A 163 8.91 -29.89 6.10
CA VAL A 163 9.56 -31.10 5.59
C VAL A 163 10.66 -31.63 6.53
N THR A 164 11.25 -30.80 7.39
CA THR A 164 12.39 -31.22 8.23
C THR A 164 12.25 -30.80 9.70
N PRO A 165 11.36 -31.46 10.48
CA PRO A 165 11.05 -31.10 11.87
C PRO A 165 12.28 -31.02 12.80
N TRP A 166 13.30 -31.82 12.50
CA TRP A 166 14.48 -31.99 13.35
C TRP A 166 15.56 -30.92 13.17
N VAL A 167 15.48 -30.11 12.12
CA VAL A 167 16.42 -29.01 11.85
C VAL A 167 15.72 -27.68 11.56
N ASN A 168 14.38 -27.64 11.71
CA ASN A 168 13.44 -26.59 11.29
C ASN A 168 14.09 -25.21 11.10
N PRO A 169 14.69 -24.94 9.92
CA PRO A 169 15.23 -23.63 9.65
C PRO A 169 14.01 -22.70 9.57
N LYS A 170 13.94 -21.76 10.51
CA LYS A 170 12.95 -20.70 10.48
C LYS A 170 13.46 -19.64 9.53
N PHE A 171 12.59 -19.25 8.61
CA PHE A 171 12.89 -18.16 7.70
C PHE A 171 11.96 -17.01 8.02
N TYR A 172 12.55 -15.84 8.22
CA TYR A 172 11.82 -14.65 8.62
C TYR A 172 11.62 -13.75 7.41
N PRO A 173 10.44 -13.12 7.30
CA PRO A 173 10.29 -11.92 6.49
C PRO A 173 11.36 -10.88 6.86
N ILE A 174 11.89 -10.19 5.86
CA ILE A 174 12.72 -9.02 6.07
C ILE A 174 11.79 -7.82 6.18
N PHE A 175 11.78 -7.16 7.33
CA PHE A 175 10.98 -5.97 7.56
C PHE A 175 11.89 -4.85 8.04
N THR A 176 12.05 -3.81 7.22
CA THR A 176 12.96 -2.70 7.51
C THR A 176 12.17 -1.41 7.63
N VAL A 177 12.27 -0.76 8.79
CA VAL A 177 11.71 0.58 8.97
C VAL A 177 12.82 1.59 8.82
N HIS A 178 12.67 2.47 7.82
CA HIS A 178 13.66 3.48 7.49
C HIS A 178 13.36 4.77 8.26
N ASN A 179 14.43 5.40 8.75
CA ASN A 179 14.38 6.71 9.40
C ASN A 179 14.52 7.87 8.39
N THR A 180 14.32 7.60 7.11
CA THR A 180 14.32 8.59 6.04
C THR A 180 13.10 8.38 5.16
N CYS A 181 12.68 9.45 4.51
CA CYS A 181 11.62 9.41 3.51
C CYS A 181 12.26 9.42 2.12
N THR A 182 11.69 8.64 1.20
CA THR A 182 12.09 8.65 -0.21
C THR A 182 11.58 9.93 -0.90
N SER A 183 12.19 10.32 -2.02
CA SER A 183 11.66 11.41 -2.85
C SER A 183 10.25 11.06 -3.35
N PRO A 184 9.27 12.00 -3.36
CA PRO A 184 9.41 13.44 -3.11
C PRO A 184 9.33 13.85 -1.63
N TYR A 185 9.15 12.90 -0.72
CA TYR A 185 8.96 13.13 0.71
C TYR A 185 10.24 13.32 1.51
N SER A 186 11.41 13.37 0.87
CA SER A 186 12.72 13.40 1.54
C SER A 186 12.94 14.59 2.48
N SER A 187 12.13 15.65 2.34
CA SER A 187 12.12 16.81 3.23
C SER A 187 11.27 16.60 4.50
N LEU A 188 10.42 15.56 4.54
CA LEU A 188 9.59 15.23 5.68
C LEU A 188 10.37 14.39 6.68
N SER A 189 10.25 14.72 7.96
CA SER A 189 10.74 13.85 9.02
C SER A 189 9.79 12.66 9.15
N PRO A 190 10.28 11.40 9.13
CA PRO A 190 9.42 10.24 9.33
C PRO A 190 8.73 10.35 10.68
N ILE A 191 7.40 10.32 10.72
CA ILE A 191 6.63 10.28 11.97
C ILE A 191 6.21 8.83 12.15
N GLN A 192 6.81 8.11 13.09
CA GLN A 192 6.47 6.69 13.33
C GLN A 192 5.27 6.50 14.28
N GLY A 193 4.52 7.56 14.60
CA GLY A 193 3.45 7.51 15.60
C GLY A 193 3.97 7.37 17.04
N ASP A 194 3.06 7.13 17.98
CA ASP A 194 3.37 6.99 19.41
C ASP A 194 4.02 5.62 19.68
N GLY A 195 5.32 5.49 19.40
CA GLY A 195 6.12 4.32 19.73
C GLY A 195 5.68 3.06 18.98
N LEU A 196 6.26 2.86 17.79
CA LEU A 196 6.04 1.66 16.96
C LEU A 196 6.09 0.36 17.79
N ASP A 197 4.96 -0.36 17.88
CA ASP A 197 4.84 -1.63 18.59
C ASP A 197 4.98 -2.81 17.62
N THR A 198 6.14 -3.45 17.68
CA THR A 198 6.48 -4.58 16.82
C THR A 198 6.67 -5.86 17.62
N TYR A 199 6.20 -6.98 17.08
CA TYR A 199 6.46 -8.30 17.63
C TYR A 199 6.96 -9.25 16.54
N SER A 200 8.02 -10.01 16.84
CA SER A 200 8.45 -11.13 16.00
C SER A 200 8.29 -12.44 16.76
N TYR A 201 7.55 -13.37 16.17
CA TYR A 201 7.35 -14.68 16.75
C TYR A 201 8.68 -15.45 16.79
N ASP A 202 9.02 -15.98 17.98
CA ASP A 202 10.24 -16.75 18.29
C ASP A 202 11.59 -16.03 18.19
N ASP A 203 11.61 -14.70 18.09
CA ASP A 203 12.89 -13.99 17.95
C ASP A 203 13.47 -13.56 19.30
N TYR A 204 14.57 -14.19 19.69
CA TYR A 204 15.51 -13.64 20.68
C TYR A 204 16.46 -12.61 20.05
N ASP A 205 16.45 -12.45 18.73
CA ASP A 205 17.27 -11.49 18.00
C ASP A 205 16.54 -10.15 17.88
N TYR A 206 16.66 -9.36 18.95
CA TYR A 206 16.17 -7.98 19.06
C TYR A 206 16.58 -7.05 17.90
N ASN A 207 17.52 -7.45 17.04
CA ASN A 207 18.05 -6.63 15.94
C ASN A 207 17.22 -6.68 14.64
N SER A 208 16.18 -7.52 14.58
CA SER A 208 15.56 -7.89 13.32
C SER A 208 14.72 -6.79 12.65
N PHE A 209 14.30 -5.76 13.39
CA PHE A 209 13.54 -4.62 12.85
C PHE A 209 14.44 -3.43 12.44
N GLY A 210 15.76 -3.60 12.46
CA GLY A 210 16.73 -2.52 12.25
C GLY A 210 16.81 -1.64 13.49
N TYR A 211 17.89 -1.80 14.27
CA TYR A 211 18.09 -1.01 15.48
C TYR A 211 18.47 0.46 15.17
N PRO A 212 18.12 1.45 16.04
CA PRO A 212 17.22 1.35 17.18
C PRO A 212 15.87 2.06 16.94
N ASN A 213 14.80 1.37 17.33
CA ASN A 213 13.48 1.93 17.60
C ASN A 213 13.58 3.01 18.69
N SER A 214 13.57 4.28 18.30
CA SER A 214 13.11 5.43 19.13
C SER A 214 13.17 6.73 18.33
N PHE A 215 12.46 6.80 17.20
CA PHE A 215 12.22 8.10 16.57
C PHE A 215 10.82 8.58 16.96
N ILE A 216 10.73 9.19 18.16
CA ILE A 216 9.60 10.08 18.47
C ILE A 216 9.82 11.33 17.64
N CYS A 217 9.38 11.31 16.39
CA CYS A 217 9.28 12.51 15.60
C CYS A 217 7.96 13.19 15.93
N ALA A 218 8.04 14.42 16.44
CA ALA A 218 6.87 15.28 16.57
C ALA A 218 6.23 15.46 15.18
N PRO A 219 4.89 15.50 15.07
CA PRO A 219 4.22 15.70 13.80
C PRO A 219 4.71 17.00 13.16
N THR A 220 5.50 16.90 12.08
CA THR A 220 5.77 18.06 11.24
C THR A 220 4.46 18.47 10.59
N ARG A 221 4.09 19.73 10.81
CA ARG A 221 2.86 20.35 10.30
C ARG A 221 2.61 19.94 8.85
N SER A 222 1.33 19.76 8.51
CA SER A 222 0.85 19.53 7.15
C SER A 222 1.65 20.34 6.13
N PRO A 223 1.98 19.77 4.95
CA PRO A 223 2.78 20.44 3.94
C PRO A 223 2.30 21.88 3.80
N THR A 224 3.18 22.82 4.11
CA THR A 224 2.88 24.24 3.93
C THR A 224 2.59 24.39 2.45
N LEU A 225 1.33 24.64 2.10
CA LEU A 225 0.90 24.86 0.72
C LEU A 225 1.96 25.73 0.05
N SER A 226 2.64 25.18 -0.96
CA SER A 226 3.61 25.93 -1.76
C SER A 226 2.96 27.26 -2.10
N PRO A 227 3.62 28.41 -1.84
CA PRO A 227 3.00 29.71 -2.05
C PRO A 227 2.48 29.75 -3.48
N THR A 228 1.16 29.85 -3.62
CA THR A 228 0.52 30.07 -4.90
C THR A 228 1.02 31.44 -5.34
N LEU A 229 2.09 31.45 -6.15
CA LEU A 229 2.49 32.63 -6.90
C LEU A 229 1.30 32.90 -7.82
N SER A 230 0.40 33.78 -7.36
CA SER A 230 -0.62 34.37 -8.21
C SER A 230 0.12 34.94 -9.41
N PRO A 231 -0.29 34.62 -10.65
CA PRO A 231 0.34 35.17 -11.82
C PRO A 231 0.23 36.69 -11.75
N THR A 232 1.37 37.38 -11.63
CA THR A 232 1.42 38.83 -11.80
C THR A 232 0.92 39.11 -13.22
N PRO A 233 -0.22 39.81 -13.41
CA PRO A 233 -0.65 40.18 -14.74
C PRO A 233 0.39 41.15 -15.31
N ASN A 234 1.10 40.70 -16.34
CA ASN A 234 2.00 41.56 -17.10
C ASN A 234 1.11 42.49 -17.96
N PRO A 235 1.20 43.81 -17.85
CA PRO A 235 0.47 44.70 -18.75
C PRO A 235 1.12 44.66 -20.14
N THR A 236 0.53 43.91 -21.06
CA THR A 236 0.90 43.94 -22.48
C THR A 236 0.38 45.24 -23.08
N ALA A 237 1.31 46.11 -23.48
CA ALA A 237 1.01 47.28 -24.28
C ALA A 237 0.49 46.86 -25.66
N SER A 238 -0.64 47.46 -26.04
CA SER A 238 -1.22 47.37 -27.38
C SER A 238 -0.41 48.20 -28.36
N PRO A 239 -0.17 47.68 -29.58
CA PRO A 239 -0.24 48.50 -30.78
C PRO A 239 -1.33 47.98 -31.70
N ALA A 240 -2.16 48.91 -32.17
CA ALA A 240 -2.98 48.72 -33.35
C ALA A 240 -2.07 48.64 -34.59
N GLU A 241 -2.38 47.76 -35.54
CA GLU A 241 -2.99 48.14 -36.81
C GLU A 241 -3.19 46.91 -37.71
N ASP A 242 -4.16 47.08 -38.59
CA ASP A 242 -4.75 46.14 -39.53
C ASP A 242 -3.76 45.45 -40.48
N GLU A 243 -4.00 44.16 -40.78
CA GLU A 243 -3.84 43.68 -42.15
C GLU A 243 -4.78 42.50 -42.44
N GLU A 244 -5.69 42.74 -43.39
CA GLU A 244 -6.70 41.85 -43.92
C GLU A 244 -6.15 41.16 -45.18
N VAL A 245 -5.96 39.83 -45.19
CA VAL A 245 -5.85 39.02 -46.43
C VAL A 245 -6.38 37.59 -46.18
N PRO A 246 -7.10 36.96 -47.14
CA PRO A 246 -7.95 35.81 -46.88
C PRO A 246 -7.37 34.44 -47.30
N ALA A 247 -8.12 33.41 -46.91
CA ALA A 247 -8.41 32.16 -47.61
C ALA A 247 -7.42 30.97 -47.56
N GLU A 248 -7.99 29.88 -47.03
CA GLU A 248 -7.86 28.47 -47.41
C GLU A 248 -6.54 27.73 -47.15
N SER A 249 -6.62 26.70 -46.30
CA SER A 249 -6.58 25.30 -46.80
C SER A 249 -6.80 24.31 -45.65
N ASP A 250 -7.64 23.32 -45.96
CA ASP A 250 -7.75 22.03 -45.29
C ASP A 250 -6.40 21.48 -44.86
N LEU A 251 -6.34 20.86 -43.67
CA LEU A 251 -5.57 19.63 -43.45
C LEU A 251 -5.97 18.98 -42.11
N ASP A 252 -6.49 17.77 -42.26
CA ASP A 252 -6.85 16.81 -41.22
C ASP A 252 -5.75 16.64 -40.17
N GLY A 253 -6.00 17.19 -38.98
CA GLY A 253 -5.19 16.98 -37.79
C GLY A 253 -5.95 16.12 -36.80
N ALA A 254 -5.78 14.80 -36.89
CA ALA A 254 -6.22 13.84 -35.86
C ALA A 254 -5.45 14.10 -34.55
N GLY A 255 -5.95 15.06 -33.77
CA GLY A 255 -5.53 15.31 -32.40
C GLY A 255 -5.96 14.14 -31.54
N VAL A 256 -5.03 13.22 -31.27
CA VAL A 256 -5.12 12.30 -30.15
C VAL A 256 -5.10 13.13 -28.88
N ALA A 257 -6.30 13.45 -28.38
CA ALA A 257 -6.49 13.90 -27.02
C ALA A 257 -5.82 12.87 -26.10
N ALA A 258 -4.89 13.34 -25.27
CA ALA A 258 -4.43 12.58 -24.12
C ALA A 258 -5.65 12.38 -23.21
N PHE A 259 -6.30 11.23 -23.40
CA PHE A 259 -7.39 10.78 -22.57
C PHE A 259 -6.76 10.34 -21.25
N GLU A 260 -6.74 11.23 -20.26
CA GLU A 260 -6.67 10.81 -18.85
C GLU A 260 -7.96 10.02 -18.58
N ALA A 261 -7.94 8.74 -18.92
CA ALA A 261 -8.94 7.83 -18.41
C ALA A 261 -8.75 7.82 -16.90
N ASN A 262 -9.71 8.38 -16.18
CA ASN A 262 -10.05 7.86 -14.85
C ASN A 262 -10.48 6.41 -15.07
N VAL A 263 -9.49 5.52 -15.16
CA VAL A 263 -9.75 4.09 -15.34
C VAL A 263 -10.32 3.64 -14.01
N PHE A 264 -11.65 3.54 -13.95
CA PHE A 264 -12.32 2.58 -13.08
C PHE A 264 -11.84 1.20 -13.55
N ILE A 265 -10.68 0.77 -13.07
CA ILE A 265 -10.18 -0.58 -13.29
C ILE A 265 -11.07 -1.49 -12.45
N SER A 266 -12.18 -1.94 -13.02
CA SER A 266 -12.73 -3.23 -12.66
C SER A 266 -11.70 -4.26 -13.12
N LEU A 267 -10.82 -4.66 -12.20
CA LEU A 267 -9.71 -5.58 -12.44
C LEU A 267 -10.26 -7.00 -12.71
N VAL A 268 -10.76 -7.24 -13.92
CA VAL A 268 -11.01 -8.58 -14.44
C VAL A 268 -9.72 -9.02 -15.12
N GLY A 269 -8.87 -9.73 -14.38
CA GLY A 269 -7.66 -10.33 -14.93
C GLY A 269 -8.00 -11.46 -15.90
N ALA A 270 -7.66 -11.29 -17.17
CA ALA A 270 -7.51 -12.39 -18.12
C ALA A 270 -6.27 -13.21 -17.73
N VAL A 271 -6.49 -14.35 -17.08
CA VAL A 271 -5.45 -15.37 -16.89
C VAL A 271 -5.35 -16.18 -18.19
N ALA A 272 -4.41 -15.84 -19.06
CA ALA A 272 -4.02 -16.72 -20.16
C ALA A 272 -3.12 -17.83 -19.58
N GLY A 273 -3.72 -19.00 -19.36
CA GLY A 273 -3.00 -20.21 -18.95
C GLY A 273 -2.14 -20.76 -20.09
N ALA A 274 -0.84 -20.92 -19.85
CA ALA A 274 0.01 -21.79 -20.63
C ALA A 274 0.06 -23.17 -19.95
N ALA A 275 -0.78 -24.10 -20.41
CA ALA A 275 -0.66 -25.51 -20.06
C ALA A 275 0.37 -26.16 -21.01
N ALA A 276 1.53 -26.52 -20.49
CA ALA A 276 2.46 -27.42 -21.17
C ALA A 276 2.05 -28.86 -20.83
N ALA A 277 1.52 -29.57 -21.83
CA ALA A 277 1.31 -31.01 -21.77
C ALA A 277 2.65 -31.73 -21.99
N ASN A 278 3.11 -32.49 -21.00
CA ASN A 278 4.07 -33.56 -21.21
C ASN A 278 3.31 -34.90 -21.14
N ALA A 279 3.09 -35.50 -22.29
CA ALA A 279 2.68 -36.89 -22.41
C ALA A 279 3.92 -37.78 -22.28
N PHE A 280 3.90 -38.70 -21.32
CA PHE A 280 4.78 -39.85 -21.28
C PHE A 280 4.31 -40.90 -22.29
N ALA A 281 5.24 -41.35 -23.13
CA ALA A 281 5.31 -42.69 -23.69
C ALA A 281 6.76 -43.17 -23.51
#